data_AF-A0A7C7IJ36-F1
#
_entry.id   AF-A0A7C7IJ36-F1
#
_cell.length_a   1.000
_cell.length_b   1.000
_cell.length_c   1.000
_cell.angle_alpha   90.00
_cell.angle_beta   90.00
_cell.angle_gamma   90.00
#
_symmetry.space_group_name_H-M   'P 1'
#
loop_
_entity.id
_entity.type
_entity.pdbx_description
1 polymer ?
#
loop_
_entity_poly.entity_id
_entity_poly.type
_entity_poly.pdbx_seq_one_letter_code
_entity_poly.pdbx_strand_id
1 'polypeptide(L)'
;MKNKPTFILFSIFIILSIAIAGVKILVSNTNNLYDDSGIIFIDQEIIDRVTISNKSQSSQLYKVNNSWRIGKQEVFKPKLSLFWKAVNNIQKSELVSVNTKNFNRIGLNENEST
;
A
#
# COMPACT_ATOMS: atom_id res chain seq x y z
N MET A 1 7.76 -35.16 -38.59
CA MET A 1 8.38 -33.92 -38.08
C MET A 1 7.50 -32.71 -38.43
N LYS A 2 6.41 -32.48 -37.70
CA LYS A 2 5.60 -31.25 -37.78
C LYS A 2 5.38 -30.82 -36.33
N ASN A 3 5.42 -29.52 -36.03
CA ASN A 3 5.20 -28.87 -34.71
C ASN A 3 6.44 -28.35 -33.96
N LYS A 4 7.67 -28.58 -34.44
CA LYS A 4 8.88 -27.95 -33.85
C LYS A 4 8.78 -26.41 -33.70
N PRO A 5 8.36 -25.64 -34.72
CA PRO A 5 8.26 -24.19 -34.59
C PRO A 5 7.16 -23.75 -33.61
N THR A 6 6.05 -24.48 -33.53
CA THR A 6 4.94 -24.20 -32.61
C THR A 6 5.37 -24.38 -31.15
N PHE A 7 6.17 -25.42 -30.86
CA PHE A 7 6.69 -25.69 -29.52
C PHE A 7 7.71 -24.63 -29.06
N ILE A 8 8.57 -24.18 -30.00
CA ILE A 8 9.53 -23.11 -29.76
C ILE A 8 8.79 -21.80 -29.45
N LEU A 9 7.79 -21.45 -30.26
CA LEU A 9 7.00 -20.24 -30.06
C LEU A 9 6.25 -20.26 -28.72
N PHE A 10 5.66 -21.39 -28.35
CA PHE A 10 4.96 -21.55 -27.07
C PHE A 10 5.90 -21.42 -25.87
N SER A 11 7.12 -21.98 -25.95
CA SER A 11 8.13 -21.80 -24.90
C SER A 11 8.55 -20.34 -24.72
N ILE A 12 8.70 -19.58 -25.82
CA ILE A 12 9.02 -18.15 -25.76
C ILE A 12 7.92 -17.38 -25.03
N PHE A 13 6.64 -17.64 -25.34
CA PHE A 13 5.53 -17.00 -24.66
C PHE A 13 5.48 -17.32 -23.17
N ILE A 14 5.75 -18.56 -22.77
CA ILE A 14 5.81 -18.95 -21.36
C ILE A 14 6.91 -18.17 -20.63
N ILE A 15 8.13 -18.15 -21.19
CA ILE A 15 9.28 -17.46 -20.58
C ILE A 15 9.00 -15.95 -20.47
N LEU A 16 8.43 -15.36 -21.51
CA LEU A 16 8.08 -13.93 -21.52
C LEU A 16 7.01 -13.62 -20.47
N SER A 17 6.02 -14.49 -20.30
CA SER A 17 4.95 -14.34 -19.29
C SER A 17 5.52 -14.36 -17.87
N ILE A 18 6.46 -15.28 -17.59
CA ILE A 18 7.13 -15.40 -16.29
C ILE A 18 8.03 -14.19 -16.03
N ALA A 19 8.75 -13.71 -17.04
CA ALA A 19 9.59 -12.52 -16.92
C ALA A 19 8.75 -11.26 -16.60
N ILE A 20 7.63 -11.06 -17.31
CA ILE A 20 6.71 -9.94 -17.06
C ILE A 20 6.09 -10.05 -15.66
N ALA A 21 5.69 -11.24 -15.23
CA ALA A 21 5.16 -11.46 -13.88
C ALA A 21 6.21 -11.19 -12.80
N GLY A 22 7.46 -11.63 -12.99
CA GLY A 22 8.57 -11.39 -12.07
C GLY A 22 8.90 -9.90 -11.92
N VAL A 23 8.95 -9.15 -13.02
CA VAL A 23 9.15 -7.69 -12.98
C VAL A 23 7.99 -6.99 -12.27
N LYS A 24 6.74 -7.39 -12.50
CA LYS A 24 5.59 -6.83 -11.77
C LYS A 24 5.68 -7.06 -10.26
N ILE A 25 6.10 -8.25 -9.83
CA ILE A 25 6.28 -8.58 -8.41
C ILE A 25 7.39 -7.72 -7.81
N LEU A 26 8.52 -7.57 -8.52
CA LEU A 26 9.66 -6.78 -8.05
C LEU A 26 9.31 -5.28 -7.91
N VAL A 27 8.58 -4.72 -8.87
CA VAL A 27 8.15 -3.31 -8.85
C VAL A 27 6.98 -3.07 -7.89
N SER A 28 6.13 -4.07 -7.63
CA SER A 28 5.03 -3.92 -6.66
C SER A 28 5.51 -3.78 -5.20
N ASN A 29 6.77 -4.16 -4.92
CA ASN A 29 7.36 -4.09 -3.59
C ASN A 29 8.11 -2.77 -3.32
N THR A 30 8.11 -1.83 -4.28
CA THR A 30 8.72 -0.49 -4.12
C THR A 30 7.74 0.57 -3.64
N ASN A 31 6.53 0.18 -3.22
CA ASN A 31 5.64 1.07 -2.47
C ASN A 31 6.22 1.22 -1.06
N ASN A 32 7.32 1.96 -0.95
CA ASN A 32 7.89 2.33 0.33
C ASN A 32 6.80 3.10 1.10
N LEU A 33 6.19 2.43 2.07
CA LEU A 33 5.23 3.03 3.00
C LEU A 33 5.91 4.04 3.94
N TYR A 34 7.24 4.06 3.93
CA TYR A 34 8.13 4.88 4.74
C TYR A 34 8.87 5.86 3.83
N ASP A 35 8.95 7.13 4.22
CA ASP A 35 9.95 8.03 3.63
C ASP A 35 11.34 7.81 4.27
N ASP A 36 12.35 8.53 3.79
CA ASP A 36 13.74 8.45 4.29
C ASP A 36 13.89 8.86 5.78
N SER A 37 12.83 9.37 6.41
CA SER A 37 12.72 9.71 7.84
C SER A 37 11.84 8.74 8.64
N GLY A 38 11.53 7.55 8.09
CA GLY A 38 10.82 6.50 8.81
C GLY A 38 9.32 6.78 9.02
N ILE A 39 8.76 7.82 8.40
CA ILE A 39 7.36 8.21 8.60
C ILE A 39 6.43 7.38 7.71
N ILE A 40 5.39 6.80 8.33
CA ILE A 40 4.35 6.06 7.60
C ILE A 40 3.38 7.05 6.95
N PHE A 41 3.41 7.15 5.62
CA PHE A 41 2.44 7.97 4.90
C PHE A 41 1.19 7.13 4.57
N ILE A 42 0.09 7.42 5.25
CA ILE A 42 -1.24 6.83 5.00
C ILE A 42 -2.05 7.82 4.16
N ASP A 43 -1.80 7.84 2.85
CA ASP A 43 -2.49 8.72 1.91
C ASP A 43 -3.39 7.96 0.91
N GLN A 44 -4.50 8.59 0.50
CA GLN A 44 -5.47 8.01 -0.42
C GLN A 44 -4.88 7.66 -1.80
N GLU A 45 -3.83 8.36 -2.23
CA GLU A 45 -3.18 8.17 -3.52
C GLU A 45 -2.37 6.88 -3.57
N ILE A 46 -1.70 6.53 -2.47
CA ILE A 46 -0.81 5.37 -2.34
C ILE A 46 -1.48 4.14 -1.71
N ILE A 47 -2.54 4.33 -0.92
CA ILE A 47 -3.26 3.21 -0.29
C ILE A 47 -4.30 2.64 -1.26
N ASP A 48 -4.18 1.34 -1.55
CA ASP A 48 -5.10 0.62 -2.43
C ASP A 48 -6.20 -0.14 -1.68
N ARG A 49 -6.00 -0.39 -0.38
CA ARG A 49 -6.92 -1.18 0.45
C ARG A 49 -6.91 -0.74 1.91
N VAL A 50 -8.11 -0.64 2.49
CA VAL A 50 -8.32 -0.49 3.92
C VAL A 50 -9.20 -1.64 4.40
N THR A 51 -8.73 -2.38 5.40
CA THR A 51 -9.53 -3.41 6.07
C THR A 51 -10.07 -2.83 7.36
N ILE A 52 -11.40 -2.84 7.51
CA ILE A 52 -12.09 -2.43 8.72
C ILE A 52 -12.60 -3.70 9.39
N SER A 53 -12.02 -4.06 10.53
CA SER A 53 -12.37 -5.28 11.24
C SER A 53 -12.66 -5.03 12.71
N ASN A 54 -13.59 -5.81 13.26
CA ASN A 54 -13.76 -6.02 14.68
C ASN A 54 -13.49 -7.50 15.01
N LYS A 55 -13.74 -7.93 16.25
CA LYS A 55 -13.45 -9.31 16.70
C LYS A 55 -14.15 -10.43 15.89
N SER A 56 -15.25 -10.12 15.20
CA SER A 56 -16.09 -11.12 14.53
C SER A 56 -16.37 -10.83 13.05
N GLN A 57 -16.10 -9.62 12.59
CA GLN A 57 -16.47 -9.15 11.25
C GLN A 57 -15.33 -8.34 10.64
N SER A 58 -15.16 -8.48 9.33
CA SER A 58 -14.29 -7.60 8.55
C SER A 58 -14.99 -7.14 7.29
N SER A 59 -14.69 -5.91 6.87
CA SER A 59 -15.08 -5.34 5.60
C SER A 59 -13.84 -4.74 4.93
N GLN A 60 -13.83 -4.76 3.60
CA GLN A 60 -12.72 -4.26 2.82
C GLN A 60 -13.19 -3.13 1.91
N LEU A 61 -12.50 -2.01 2.06
CA LEU A 61 -12.55 -0.88 1.16
C LEU A 61 -11.36 -1.00 0.20
N TYR A 62 -11.60 -1.02 -1.10
CA TYR A 62 -10.53 -1.17 -2.09
C TYR A 62 -10.67 -0.20 -3.26
N LYS A 63 -9.52 0.20 -3.81
CA LYS A 63 -9.42 1.16 -4.91
C LYS A 63 -9.43 0.41 -6.25
N VAL A 64 -10.28 0.85 -7.18
CA VAL A 64 -10.39 0.33 -8.55
C VAL A 64 -10.45 1.52 -9.50
N ASN A 65 -9.47 1.67 -10.38
CA ASN A 65 -9.45 2.71 -11.42
C ASN A 65 -9.83 4.09 -10.88
N ASN A 66 -9.27 4.46 -9.72
CA ASN A 66 -9.51 5.72 -9.00
C ASN A 66 -10.85 5.87 -8.25
N SER A 67 -11.66 4.82 -8.17
CA SER A 67 -12.89 4.77 -7.37
C SER A 67 -12.76 3.80 -6.19
N TRP A 68 -13.27 4.19 -5.03
CA TRP A 68 -13.26 3.37 -3.82
C TRP A 68 -14.54 2.54 -3.71
N ARG A 69 -14.41 1.26 -3.39
CA ARG A 69 -15.52 0.30 -3.39
C ARG A 69 -15.55 -0.57 -2.13
N ILE A 70 -16.76 -0.94 -1.73
CA ILE A 70 -17.02 -2.01 -0.76
C ILE A 70 -17.79 -3.11 -1.49
N GLY A 71 -17.13 -4.24 -1.70
CA GLY A 71 -17.62 -5.25 -2.64
C GLY A 71 -17.99 -4.62 -4.00
N LYS A 72 -19.17 -4.97 -4.52
CA LYS A 72 -19.59 -4.48 -5.85
C LYS A 72 -20.06 -3.02 -5.87
N GLN A 73 -20.12 -2.31 -4.74
CA GLN A 73 -20.69 -0.97 -4.66
C GLN A 73 -19.61 0.10 -4.54
N GLU A 74 -19.80 1.23 -5.23
CA GLU A 74 -18.98 2.42 -5.03
C GLU A 74 -19.33 3.09 -3.70
N VAL A 75 -18.31 3.58 -3.00
CA VAL A 75 -18.50 4.24 -1.71
C VAL A 75 -19.04 5.65 -1.88
N PHE A 76 -19.97 6.02 -1.01
CA PHE A 76 -20.52 7.36 -0.97
C PHE A 76 -19.43 8.40 -0.67
N LYS A 77 -19.13 9.24 -1.66
CA LYS A 77 -18.00 10.19 -1.66
C LYS A 77 -17.92 11.07 -0.40
N PRO A 78 -19.01 11.64 0.15
CA PRO A 78 -18.94 12.43 1.37
C PRO A 78 -18.41 11.66 2.58
N LYS A 79 -18.77 10.37 2.74
CA LYS A 79 -18.27 9.54 3.84
C LYS A 79 -16.80 9.17 3.65
N LEU A 80 -16.40 8.88 2.41
CA LEU A 80 -15.01 8.63 2.06
C LEU A 80 -14.12 9.86 2.34
N SER A 81 -14.58 11.06 2.00
CA SER A 81 -13.85 12.30 2.28
C SER A 81 -13.66 12.54 3.79
N LEU A 82 -14.71 12.31 4.59
CA LEU A 82 -14.63 12.41 6.05
C LEU A 82 -13.65 11.39 6.64
N PHE A 83 -13.63 10.16 6.11
CA PHE A 83 -12.68 9.13 6.50
C PHE A 83 -11.24 9.59 6.29
N TRP A 84 -10.88 10.06 5.09
CA TRP A 84 -9.52 10.53 4.79
C TRP A 84 -9.13 11.78 5.58
N LYS A 85 -10.09 12.67 5.85
CA LYS A 85 -9.86 13.80 6.74
C LYS A 85 -9.51 13.35 8.17
N ALA A 86 -10.17 12.31 8.68
CA ALA A 86 -9.87 11.74 9.98
C ALA A 86 -8.50 11.05 10.01
N VAL A 87 -8.14 10.30 8.96
CA VAL A 87 -6.82 9.66 8.82
C VAL A 87 -5.70 10.71 8.81
N ASN A 88 -5.85 11.78 8.03
CA ASN A 88 -4.88 12.88 7.99
C ASN A 88 -4.70 13.56 9.37
N ASN A 89 -5.77 13.67 10.15
CA ASN A 89 -5.66 14.20 11.52
C ASN A 89 -4.87 13.27 12.44
N ILE A 90 -4.97 11.95 12.28
CA ILE A 90 -4.18 10.98 13.05
C ILE A 90 -2.70 11.13 12.70
N GLN A 91 -2.35 11.23 11.41
CA GLN A 91 -0.96 11.46 11.00
C GLN A 91 -0.39 12.76 11.56
N LYS A 92 -1.16 13.84 11.55
CA LYS A 92 -0.76 15.11 12.18
C LYS A 92 -0.63 15.03 13.71
N SER A 93 -1.20 14.00 14.32
CA SER A 93 -1.09 13.75 15.76
C SER A 93 0.15 12.94 16.10
N GLU A 94 0.92 12.47 15.11
CA GLU A 94 2.21 11.84 15.34
C GLU A 94 3.16 12.85 16.02
N LEU A 95 3.64 12.47 17.21
CA LEU A 95 4.63 13.26 17.94
C LEU A 95 6.00 13.01 17.32
N VAL A 96 6.32 13.76 16.26
CA VAL A 96 7.66 13.77 15.69
C VAL A 96 8.53 14.67 16.54
N SER A 97 9.45 14.08 17.31
CA SER A 97 10.46 14.90 17.96
C SER A 97 11.45 15.36 16.88
N VAL A 98 11.42 16.65 16.56
CA VAL A 98 12.38 17.25 15.62
C VAL A 98 13.74 17.54 16.27
N ASN A 99 13.86 17.33 17.60
CA ASN A 99 15.07 17.54 18.37
C ASN A 99 15.49 16.22 19.04
N THR A 100 16.61 15.67 18.59
CA THR A 100 17.19 14.41 19.09
C THR A 100 17.37 14.40 20.62
N LYS A 101 17.60 15.56 21.26
CA LYS A 101 17.73 15.68 22.72
C LYS A 101 16.44 15.39 23.49
N ASN A 102 15.28 15.37 22.84
CA ASN A 102 13.98 15.18 23.47
C ASN A 102 13.42 13.75 23.31
N PHE A 103 14.12 12.84 22.62
CA PHE A 103 13.65 11.47 22.35
C PHE A 103 13.35 10.71 23.64
N ASN A 104 14.25 10.81 24.62
CA ASN A 104 14.05 10.21 25.95
C ASN A 104 12.80 10.74 26.68
N ARG A 105 12.34 11.96 26.37
CA ARG A 105 11.16 12.57 27.02
C ARG A 105 9.83 12.05 26.46
N ILE A 106 9.86 11.49 25.25
CA ILE A 106 8.71 10.84 24.60
C ILE A 106 8.84 9.30 24.60
N GLY A 107 9.82 8.76 25.33
CA GLY A 107 10.00 7.31 25.51
C GLY A 107 10.66 6.60 24.32
N LEU A 108 11.35 7.34 23.45
CA LEU A 108 12.13 6.79 22.33
C LEU A 108 13.62 6.83 22.69
N ASN A 109 14.35 5.75 22.46
CA ASN A 109 15.81 5.74 22.57
C ASN A 109 16.45 6.35 21.31
N GLU A 110 17.64 6.94 21.46
CA GLU A 110 18.42 7.52 20.34
C GLU A 110 18.70 6.49 19.22
N ASN A 111 18.69 5.20 19.56
CA ASN A 111 18.91 4.09 18.64
C ASN A 111 17.61 3.56 17.99
N GLU A 112 16.45 4.04 18.44
CA GLU A 112 15.12 3.62 17.96
C GLU A 112 14.44 4.70 17.12
N SER A 113 15.12 5.84 16.90
CA SER A 113 14.65 6.89 16.00
C SER A 113 15.20 6.64 14.61
N THR A 114 14.36 6.08 13.75
CA THR A 114 14.51 6.14 12.29
C THR A 114 13.50 7.14 11.78
#